data_AF-A0A0Q9SXJ5-F1
#
_entry.id   AF-A0A0Q9SXJ5-F1
#
_cell.length_a   1.000
_cell.length_b   1.000
_cell.length_c   1.000
_cell.angle_alpha   90.00
_cell.angle_beta   90.00
_cell.angle_gamma   90.00
#
_symmetry.space_group_name_H-M   'P 1'
#
loop_
_entity.id
_entity.type
_entity.pdbx_description
1 polymer ?
#
loop_
_entity_poly.entity_id
_entity_poly.type
_entity_poly.pdbx_seq_one_letter_code
_entity_poly.pdbx_strand_id
1 'polypeptide(L)' 'MTKQQHRWNLRLKSSNVYLGTVYLGDPLPEVEDVIMIGEKKYTILELGSNRDASDVFVEEVKKK' A
#
# COMPACT_ATOMS: atom_id res chain seq x y z
N MET A 1 2.64 -7.56 24.43
CA MET A 1 1.46 -7.35 23.55
C MET A 1 1.97 -7.34 22.12
N THR A 2 1.64 -8.35 21.33
CA THR A 2 2.04 -8.44 19.92
C THR A 2 1.29 -7.36 19.16
N LYS A 3 1.99 -6.38 18.57
CA LYS A 3 1.35 -5.37 17.72
C LYS A 3 0.68 -6.11 16.56
N GLN A 4 -0.62 -5.90 16.35
CA GLN A 4 -1.32 -6.47 15.21
C GLN A 4 -0.67 -5.91 13.93
N GLN A 5 -0.28 -6.82 13.03
CA GLN A 5 0.29 -6.45 11.74
C GLN A 5 -0.73 -6.78 10.65
N HIS A 6 -1.05 -5.79 9.82
CA HIS A 6 -1.96 -5.90 8.70
C HIS A 6 -1.16 -6.20 7.45
N ARG A 7 -1.60 -7.22 6.71
CA ARG A 7 -0.90 -7.68 5.51
C ARG A 7 -1.54 -7.04 4.29
N TRP A 8 -0.81 -6.15 3.62
CA TRP A 8 -1.27 -5.46 2.41
C TRP A 8 -0.57 -5.96 1.17
N ASN A 9 -1.33 -6.26 0.12
CA ASN A 9 -0.81 -6.64 -1.18
C ASN A 9 -0.84 -5.43 -2.10
N LEU A 10 0.32 -4.84 -2.36
CA LEU A 10 0.45 -3.63 -3.15
C LEU A 10 0.36 -3.96 -4.64
N ARG A 11 -0.48 -3.23 -5.37
CA ARG A 11 -0.67 -3.36 -6.82
C ARG A 11 -0.66 -1.99 -7.48
N LEU A 12 -0.11 -1.89 -8.69
CA LEU A 12 -0.22 -0.68 -9.49
C LEU A 12 -1.64 -0.50 -9.99
N LYS A 13 -2.27 0.66 -9.73
CA LYS A 13 -3.64 0.93 -10.20
C LYS A 13 -3.74 0.92 -11.73
N SER A 14 -2.72 1.45 -12.41
CA SER A 14 -2.71 1.61 -13.88
C SER A 14 -2.63 0.31 -14.66
N SER A 15 -2.02 -0.73 -14.09
CA SER A 15 -1.71 -1.99 -14.79
C SER A 15 -2.12 -3.24 -14.03
N ASN A 16 -2.65 -3.08 -12.81
CA ASN A 16 -2.95 -4.16 -11.86
C ASN A 16 -1.74 -5.08 -11.56
N VAL A 17 -0.52 -4.60 -11.82
CA VAL A 17 0.72 -5.35 -11.57
C VAL A 17 0.96 -5.43 -10.07
N TYR A 18 1.22 -6.63 -9.57
CA TYR A 18 1.59 -6.85 -8.17
C TYR A 18 3.02 -6.37 -7.91
N LEU A 19 3.17 -5.50 -6.90
CA LEU A 19 4.44 -4.92 -6.49
C LEU A 19 5.09 -5.67 -5.32
N GLY A 20 4.27 -6.27 -4.45
CA GLY A 20 4.76 -6.97 -3.27
C GLY A 20 3.76 -6.94 -2.11
N THR A 21 4.13 -7.59 -1.02
CA THR A 21 3.35 -7.60 0.22
C THR A 21 4.11 -6.85 1.31
N VAL A 22 3.40 -5.97 2.02
CA VAL A 22 3.93 -5.25 3.18
C VAL A 22 3.13 -5.59 4.43
N TYR A 23 3.79 -5.54 5.57
CA TYR A 23 3.19 -5.75 6.89
C TYR A 23 3.26 -4.44 7.65
N LEU A 24 2.11 -3.84 7.93
CA LEU A 24 2.00 -2.54 8.58
C LEU A 24 1.41 -2.71 9.98
N GLY A 25 1.97 -2.00 10.96
CA GLY A 25 1.35 -1.87 12.27
C GLY A 25 0.48 -0.62 12.33
N ASP A 26 -0.40 -0.54 13.32
CA ASP A 26 -1.21 0.66 13.55
C ASP A 26 -0.34 1.89 13.90
N PRO A 27 -0.76 3.10 13.46
CA PRO A 27 -1.91 3.36 12.59
C PRO A 27 -1.64 3.02 11.13
N LEU A 28 -2.65 2.49 10.44
CA LEU A 28 -2.56 2.18 9.02
C LEU A 28 -2.61 3.46 8.16
N PRO A 29 -1.88 3.50 7.04
CA PRO A 29 -1.98 4.59 6.07
C PRO A 29 -3.39 4.75 5.49
N GLU A 30 -3.71 5.94 5.02
CA GLU A 30 -4.98 6.26 4.39
C GLU A 30 -4.85 6.40 2.87
N VAL A 31 -5.98 6.62 2.19
CA VAL A 31 -5.95 6.96 0.77
C VAL A 31 -5.30 8.33 0.63
N GLU A 32 -4.54 8.54 -0.45
CA GLU A 32 -3.67 9.69 -0.74
C GLU A 32 -2.35 9.73 0.04
N ASP A 33 -2.15 8.87 1.04
CA ASP A 33 -0.85 8.75 1.72
C ASP A 33 0.23 8.22 0.78
N VAL A 34 1.46 8.69 1.00
CA VAL A 34 2.63 8.25 0.25
C VAL A 34 3.41 7.22 1.04
N ILE A 35 3.54 6.03 0.49
CA ILE A 35 4.39 4.96 1.01
C ILE A 35 5.67 4.82 0.18
N MET A 36 6.73 4.32 0.79
CA MET A 36 7.97 4.00 0.07
C MET A 36 8.13 2.49 -0.06
N ILE A 37 8.42 2.02 -1.27
CA ILE A 37 8.76 0.63 -1.56
C ILE A 37 10.15 0.65 -2.19
N GLY A 38 11.15 0.18 -1.44
CA GLY A 38 12.55 0.37 -1.81
C GLY A 38 12.89 1.86 -1.93
N GLU A 39 13.41 2.28 -3.07
CA GLU A 39 13.81 3.67 -3.36
C GLU A 39 12.69 4.50 -4.03
N LYS A 40 11.55 3.88 -4.32
CA LYS A 40 10.44 4.49 -5.05
C LYS A 40 9.31 4.90 -4.11
N LYS A 41 8.67 6.01 -4.45
CA LYS A 41 7.51 6.54 -3.73
C LYS A 41 6.23 6.19 -4.47
N TYR A 42 5.23 5.76 -3.73
CA TYR A 42 3.93 5.37 -4.26
C TYR A 42 2.82 6.05 -3.46
N THR A 43 1.83 6.61 -4.14
CA THR A 43 0.63 7.16 -3.51
C THR A 43 -0.45 6.08 -3.44
N ILE A 44 -1.08 5.90 -2.29
CA ILE A 44 -2.22 5.00 -2.11
C ILE A 44 -3.43 5.65 -2.78
N LEU A 45 -4.05 4.94 -3.71
CA LEU A 45 -5.24 5.43 -4.41
C LEU A 45 -6.52 4.72 -3.97
N GLU A 46 -6.40 3.44 -3.60
CA GLU A 46 -7.56 2.66 -3.20
C GLU A 46 -7.15 1.57 -2.21
N LEU A 47 -7.93 1.45 -1.15
CA LEU A 47 -7.85 0.35 -0.20
C LEU A 47 -8.98 -0.62 -0.51
N GLY A 48 -8.66 -1.91 -0.64
CA GLY A 48 -9.69 -2.95 -0.75
C GLY A 48 -10.60 -2.98 0.48
N SER A 49 -11.75 -3.63 0.31
CA SER A 49 -12.88 -3.60 1.26
C SER A 49 -12.56 -4.13 2.66
N ASN A 50 -11.45 -4.85 2.86
CA ASN A 50 -11.07 -5.43 4.14
C ASN A 50 -9.63 -5.04 4.51
N ARG A 51 -9.46 -3.96 5.28
CA ARG A 51 -8.14 -3.34 5.60
C ARG A 51 -7.10 -4.30 6.19
N ASP A 52 -7.50 -5.46 6.71
CA ASP A 52 -6.59 -6.42 7.35
C ASP A 52 -5.90 -7.37 6.36
N ALA A 53 -6.46 -7.56 5.16
CA ALA A 53 -5.98 -8.54 4.18
C ALA A 53 -6.34 -8.15 2.73
N SER A 54 -6.24 -6.86 2.38
CA SER A 54 -6.69 -6.36 1.07
C SER A 54 -5.56 -6.15 0.07
N ASP A 55 -5.95 -6.25 -1.20
CA ASP A 55 -5.24 -5.60 -2.29
C ASP A 55 -5.32 -4.08 -2.09
N VAL A 56 -4.17 -3.42 -2.15
CA VAL A 56 -4.04 -1.96 -2.03
C VAL A 56 -3.47 -1.44 -3.33
N PHE A 57 -4.21 -0.55 -3.96
CA PHE A 57 -3.81 0.00 -5.25
C PHE A 57 -3.05 1.30 -5.05
N VAL A 58 -1.90 1.38 -5.70
CA VAL A 58 -0.98 2.50 -5.59
C VAL A 58 -0.55 3.00 -6.97
N GLU A 59 -0.02 4.21 -7.02
CA GLU A 59 0.59 4.80 -8.22
C GLU A 59 1.98 5.36 -7.91
N GLU A 60 2.93 5.12 -8.81
CA GLU A 60 4.31 5.61 -8.65
C GLU A 60 4.35 7.13 -8.80
N VAL A 61 4.90 7.81 -7.80
CA VAL A 61 5.13 9.25 -7.85
C VAL A 61 6.30 9.50 -8.80
N LYS A 62 6.00 9.84 -10.05
CA LYS A 62 7.03 10.25 -11.02
C LYS A 62 7.63 11.57 -10.54
N LYS A 63 8.93 11.56 -10.24
CA LYS A 63 9.68 12.82 -10.06
C LYS A 63 9.59 13.59 -11.37
N LYS A 64 9.00 14.78 -11.29
CA LYS A 64 8.95 15.75 -12.38
C LYS A 64 10.32 16.42 -12.52
#